data_AF-A0A0S8CL64-F1
#
_entry.id   AF-A0A0S8CL64-F1
#
_cell.length_a   1.000
_cell.length_b   1.000
_cell.length_c   1.000
_cell.angle_alpha   90.00
_cell.angle_beta   90.00
_cell.angle_gamma   90.00
#
_symmetry.space_group_name_H-M   'P 1'
#
loop_
_entity.id
_entity.type
_entity.pdbx_description
1 polymer ?
#
loop_
_entity_poly.entity_id
_entity_poly.type
_entity_poly.pdbx_seq_one_letter_code
_entity_poly.pdbx_strand_id
1 'polypeptide(L)' 'MIRTKEDWILAGINILAEKGINSVKVEAIARKLNVTKGGFYGYFLNRDDFLQALLDYWIEIHSSSIIDTVNSLKGTVSKK' A
#
# COMPACT_ATOMS: atom_id res chain seq x y z
N MET A 1 11.20 -19.20 1.20
CA MET A 1 9.83 -18.68 1.36
C MET A 1 9.63 -17.62 0.29
N ILE A 2 8.69 -17.84 -0.63
CA ILE A 2 8.40 -16.90 -1.73
C ILE A 2 7.76 -15.65 -1.11
N ARG A 3 8.23 -14.46 -1.48
CA ARG A 3 7.61 -13.19 -1.06
C ARG A 3 6.45 -12.87 -2.00
N THR A 4 5.31 -12.49 -1.45
CA THR A 4 4.10 -12.12 -2.20
C THR A 4 4.12 -10.66 -2.63
N LYS A 5 3.21 -10.26 -3.53
CA LYS A 5 2.99 -8.84 -3.87
C LYS A 5 2.75 -7.98 -2.62
N GLU A 6 2.00 -8.51 -1.66
CA GLU A 6 1.67 -7.82 -0.41
C GLU A 6 2.88 -7.59 0.49
N ASP A 7 3.82 -8.55 0.57
CA ASP A 7 5.06 -8.37 1.32
C ASP A 7 5.86 -7.15 0.83
N TRP A 8 5.91 -6.95 -0.50
CA TRP A 8 6.55 -5.78 -1.11
C TRP A 8 5.83 -4.49 -0.73
N ILE A 9 4.50 -4.48 -0.80
CA ILE A 9 3.67 -3.31 -0.45
C ILE A 9 3.90 -2.93 1.02
N LEU A 10 3.76 -3.88 1.95
CA LEU A 10 3.97 -3.66 3.38
C LEU A 10 5.38 -3.13 3.70
N ALA A 11 6.41 -3.70 3.08
CA ALA A 11 7.77 -3.21 3.27
C ALA A 11 7.97 -1.79 2.70
N GLY A 12 7.32 -1.48 1.57
CA GLY A 12 7.27 -0.15 0.97
C GLY A 12 6.59 0.88 1.86
N ILE A 13 5.40 0.58 2.40
CA ILE A 13 4.67 1.43 3.36
C ILE A 13 5.53 1.73 4.59
N ASN A 14 6.19 0.72 5.15
CA ASN A 14 7.06 0.92 6.32
C ASN A 14 8.22 1.88 6.00
N ILE A 15 8.89 1.71 4.85
CA ILE A 15 9.97 2.62 4.44
C ILE A 15 9.45 4.03 4.18
N LEU A 16 8.28 4.15 3.54
CA LEU A 16 7.63 5.43 3.27
C LEU A 16 7.33 6.19 4.56
N ALA A 17 6.75 5.51 5.55
CA ALA A 17 6.41 6.08 6.86
C ALA A 17 7.65 6.55 7.65
N GLU A 18 8.73 5.77 7.62
CA GLU A 18 9.95 6.07 8.38
C GLU A 18 10.85 7.11 7.70
N LYS A 19 10.95 7.09 6.37
CA LYS A 19 12.06 7.74 5.62
C LYS A 19 11.61 8.55 4.39
N GLY A 20 10.30 8.65 4.16
CA GLY A 20 9.72 9.38 3.04
C GLY A 20 9.92 8.73 1.67
N ILE A 21 9.28 9.31 0.66
CA ILE A 21 9.12 8.74 -0.68
C ILE A 21 10.44 8.50 -1.44
N ASN A 22 11.45 9.34 -1.21
CA ASN A 22 12.76 9.20 -1.86
C ASN A 22 13.52 7.94 -1.41
N SER A 23 13.15 7.39 -0.25
CA SER A 23 13.73 6.17 0.32
C SER A 23 13.07 4.89 -0.18
N VAL A 24 11.90 5.00 -0.82
CA VAL A 24 11.16 3.88 -1.42
C VAL A 24 11.84 3.48 -2.74
N LYS A 25 12.93 2.73 -2.63
CA LYS A 25 13.72 2.19 -3.74
C LYS A 25 13.63 0.67 -3.77
N VAL A 26 13.57 0.09 -4.97
CA VAL A 26 13.47 -1.37 -5.18
C VAL A 26 14.58 -2.11 -4.44
N GLU A 27 15.80 -1.59 -4.51
CA GLU A 27 17.00 -2.06 -3.78
C GLU A 27 16.76 -2.14 -2.27
N ALA A 28 16.17 -1.09 -1.71
CA ALA A 28 16.01 -0.94 -0.26
C ALA A 28 14.96 -1.93 0.25
N ILE A 29 13.87 -2.10 -0.50
CA ILE A 29 12.79 -3.03 -0.17
C ILE A 29 13.27 -4.47 -0.32
N ALA A 30 13.97 -4.79 -1.42
CA ALA A 30 14.54 -6.12 -1.64
C ALA A 30 15.48 -6.53 -0.50
N ARG A 31 16.35 -5.62 -0.04
CA ARG A 31 17.19 -5.83 1.15
C ARG A 31 16.36 -6.03 2.42
N LYS A 32 15.33 -5.22 2.66
CA LYS A 32 14.44 -5.35 3.83
C LYS A 32 13.71 -6.71 3.84
N LEU A 33 13.37 -7.25 2.67
CA LEU A 33 12.69 -8.54 2.51
C LEU A 33 13.62 -9.75 2.40
N ASN A 34 14.94 -9.52 2.35
CA ASN A 34 15.98 -10.53 2.10
C ASN A 34 15.77 -11.32 0.79
N VAL A 35 15.50 -10.60 -0.30
CA VAL A 35 15.30 -11.15 -1.66
C VAL A 35 16.10 -10.37 -2.69
N THR A 36 16.18 -10.91 -3.91
CA THR A 36 16.77 -10.18 -5.05
C THR A 36 15.78 -9.18 -5.63
N LYS A 37 16.28 -8.16 -6.30
CA LYS A 37 15.44 -7.20 -7.04
C LYS A 37 14.67 -7.87 -8.19
N GLY A 38 15.14 -9.02 -8.71
CA GLY A 38 14.45 -9.74 -9.77
C GLY A 38 13.03 -10.17 -9.37
N GLY A 39 12.81 -10.52 -8.10
CA GLY A 39 11.49 -10.88 -7.60
C GLY A 39 10.48 -9.72 -7.59
N PHE A 40 10.95 -8.47 -7.61
CA PHE A 40 10.09 -7.29 -7.72
C PHE A 40 9.36 -7.25 -9.07
N TYR A 41 10.10 -7.53 -10.15
CA TYR A 41 9.60 -7.40 -11.52
C TYR A 41 8.60 -8.50 -11.92
N GLY A 42 8.42 -9.53 -11.08
CA GLY A 42 7.31 -10.47 -11.21
C GLY A 42 5.96 -9.89 -10.75
N TYR A 43 5.97 -8.80 -9.97
CA TYR A 43 4.78 -8.19 -9.39
C TYR A 43 4.53 -6.75 -9.87
N PHE A 44 5.59 -6.00 -10.16
CA PHE A 44 5.51 -4.58 -10.54
C PHE A 44 6.37 -4.29 -11.77
N LEU A 45 5.85 -3.50 -12.71
CA LEU A 45 6.57 -3.20 -13.94
C LEU A 45 7.77 -2.26 -13.67
N ASN A 46 7.57 -1.29 -12.78
CA ASN A 46 8.57 -0.28 -12.44
C ASN A 46 8.25 0.33 -11.07
N ARG A 47 9.05 1.34 -10.66
CA ARG A 47 8.87 2.01 -9.37
C ARG A 47 7.56 2.79 -9.29
N ASP A 48 7.08 3.39 -10.38
CA ASP A 48 5.88 4.22 -10.36
C ASP A 48 4.62 3.35 -10.21
N ASP A 49 4.57 2.20 -10.89
CA ASP A 49 3.56 1.16 -10.71
C ASP A 49 3.50 0.67 -9.26
N PHE A 50 4.67 0.50 -8.62
CA PHE A 50 4.74 0.15 -7.22
C PHE A 50 4.25 1.28 -6.29
N LEU A 51 4.62 2.54 -6.55
CA LEU A 51 4.14 3.67 -5.77
C LEU A 51 2.62 3.85 -5.88
N GLN A 52 2.05 3.61 -7.07
CA GLN A 52 0.61 3.58 -7.24
C GLN A 52 -0.03 2.48 -6.38
N ALA A 53 0.54 1.26 -6.39
CA ALA A 53 0.06 0.18 -5.54
C ALA A 53 0.16 0.49 -4.03
N LEU A 54 1.19 1.21 -3.59
CA LEU A 54 1.28 1.69 -2.20
C LEU A 54 0.16 2.68 -1.87
N LEU A 55 -0.13 3.60 -2.79
CA LEU A 55 -1.20 4.58 -2.64
C LEU A 55 -2.57 3.88 -2.58
N ASP A 56 -2.83 2.96 -3.49
CA ASP A 56 -4.09 2.21 -3.53
C ASP A 56 -4.29 1.40 -2.24
N TYR A 57 -3.24 0.72 -1.77
CA TYR A 57 -3.26 0.00 -0.49
C TYR A 57 -3.56 0.90 0.71
N TRP A 58 -2.93 2.09 0.75
CA TRP A 58 -3.20 3.07 1.79
C TRP A 58 -4.64 3.58 1.73
N ILE A 59 -5.14 3.88 0.53
CA ILE A 59 -6.53 4.31 0.30
C ILE A 59 -7.49 3.22 0.76
N GLU A 60 -7.28 1.94 0.42
CA GLU A 60 -8.17 0.86 0.84
C GLU A 60 -8.25 0.75 2.37
N ILE A 61 -7.10 0.77 3.06
CA ILE A 61 -7.06 0.71 4.54
C ILE A 61 -7.78 1.89 5.18
N HIS A 62 -7.62 3.11 4.63
CA HIS A 62 -8.17 4.32 5.25
C HIS A 62 -9.57 4.69 4.75
N SER A 63 -9.98 4.24 3.56
CA SER A 63 -11.28 4.56 2.96
C SER A 63 -12.39 3.61 3.38
N SER A 64 -12.08 2.35 3.73
CA SER A 64 -13.08 1.46 4.34
C SER A 64 -13.68 2.09 5.60
N SER A 65 -12.88 2.78 6.42
CA SER A 65 -13.39 3.48 7.62
C SER A 65 -14.32 4.65 7.30
N ILE A 66 -14.07 5.41 6.23
CA ILE A 66 -14.88 6.58 5.85
C ILE A 66 -16.21 6.14 5.23
N ILE A 67 -16.19 5.14 4.35
CA ILE A 67 -17.40 4.63 3.69
C ILE A 67 -18.31 3.93 4.71
N ASP A 68 -17.75 3.16 5.66
CA ASP A 68 -18.53 2.52 6.72
C ASP A 68 -19.17 3.55 7.66
N THR A 69 -18.41 4.60 8.03
CA THR A 69 -18.94 5.72 8.83
C THR A 69 -20.08 6.43 8.08
N VAL A 70 -19.89 6.78 6.81
CA VAL A 70 -20.92 7.46 5.98
C VAL A 70 -22.15 6.58 5.77
N ASN A 71 -21.99 5.27 5.59
CA ASN A 71 -23.12 4.34 5.46
C ASN A 71 -23.86 4.15 6.79
N SER A 72 -23.17 4.18 7.94
CA SER A 72 -23.81 4.13 9.26
C SER A 72 -24.61 5.39 9.63
N LEU A 73 -24.32 6.52 8.96
CA LEU A 73 -25.03 7.80 9.16
C LEU A 73 -26.36 7.89 8.38
N LYS A 74 -26.76 6.86 7.62
CA LYS A 74 -28.10 6.80 6.99
C LYS A 74 -29.24 6.49 8.00
N GLY A 75 -29.11 6.96 9.22
CA GLY A 75 -30.18 6.99 10.23
C GLY A 75 -30.99 8.28 10.14
N THR A 76 -32.28 8.15 9.82
CA THR A 76 -33.35 9.16 9.98
C THR A 76 -33.17 10.49 9.22
N VAL A 77 -33.41 10.48 7.91
CA VAL A 77 -34.13 11.63 7.31
C VAL A 77 -35.60 11.46 7.70
N SER A 78 -35.95 11.97 8.89
CA SER A 78 -37.34 12.21 9.26
C SER A 78 -37.87 13.29 8.31
N LYS A 79 -38.66 12.86 7.31
CA LYS A 79 -39.45 13.77 6.48
C LYS A 79 -40.50 14.42 7.38
N LYS A 80 -40.33 15.72 7.64
CA LYS A 80 -41.37 16.58 8.19
C LYS A 80 -42.39 16.94 7.10
#